data_AF-A0A1V5BN85-F1
#
_entry.id   AF-A0A1V5BN85-F1
#
_cell.length_a   1.000
_cell.length_b   1.000
_cell.length_c   1.000
_cell.angle_alpha   90.00
_cell.angle_beta   90.00
_cell.angle_gamma   90.00
#
_symmetry.space_group_name_H-M   'P 1'
#
loop_
_entity.id
_entity.type
_entity.pdbx_description
1 polymer ?
#
loop_
_entity_poly.entity_id
_entity_poly.type
_entity_poly.pdbx_seq_one_letter_code
_entity_poly.pdbx_strand_id
1 'polypeptide(L)' 'MIDCLVVLKGKGRLSDLERKTKFHELVARAKSGDEKAFVQMVYRLNPAVKKYSRRSGHYFECYSDLVIWLMNAIHQYPA' A
#
# COMPACT_ATOMS: atom_id res chain seq x y z
N MET A 1 10.29 8.56 10.52
CA MET A 1 8.88 8.85 10.16
C MET A 1 8.73 9.64 8.85
N ILE A 2 9.83 10.10 8.21
CA ILE A 2 9.77 10.98 7.02
C ILE A 2 9.85 10.21 5.68
N ASP A 3 10.34 8.96 5.67
CA ASP A 3 10.66 8.28 4.40
C ASP A 3 9.46 7.64 3.66
N CYS A 4 8.38 7.27 4.33
CA CYS A 4 7.24 6.63 3.65
C CYS A 4 6.49 7.58 2.70
N LEU A 5 6.50 8.89 2.97
CA LEU A 5 5.81 9.86 2.12
C LEU A 5 6.63 10.23 0.87
N VAL A 6 7.96 10.16 0.96
CA VAL A 6 8.87 10.44 -0.16
C VAL A 6 8.75 9.34 -1.22
N VAL A 7 8.65 8.08 -0.80
CA VAL A 7 8.48 6.92 -1.68
C VAL A 7 7.21 7.03 -2.52
N LEU A 8 6.13 7.62 -2.00
CA LEU A 8 4.85 7.74 -2.70
C LEU A 8 4.74 8.96 -3.63
N LYS A 9 5.76 9.85 -3.67
CA LYS A 9 5.71 11.13 -4.42
C LYS A 9 6.43 11.09 -5.78
N GLY A 10 6.99 9.95 -6.18
CA GLY A 10 7.60 9.73 -7.50
C GLY A 10 6.56 9.48 -8.59
N LYS A 11 5.95 10.54 -9.12
CA LYS A 11 5.05 10.48 -10.28
C LYS A 11 5.82 10.21 -11.58
N GLY A 12 5.55 9.08 -12.23
CA GLY A 12 5.74 8.90 -13.67
C GLY A 12 6.20 7.51 -14.11
N ARG A 13 5.30 6.75 -14.76
CA ARG A 13 5.53 5.49 -15.52
C ARG A 13 5.37 4.14 -14.80
N LEU A 14 4.24 3.95 -14.12
CA LEU A 14 3.82 2.62 -13.64
C LEU A 14 2.46 2.19 -14.25
N SER A 15 1.98 2.86 -15.29
CA SER A 15 0.56 2.86 -15.66
C SER A 15 0.02 1.65 -16.46
N ASP A 16 0.85 0.89 -17.16
CA ASP A 16 0.29 -0.02 -18.19
C ASP A 16 0.57 -1.52 -17.95
N LEU A 17 1.67 -1.90 -17.30
CA LEU A 17 1.92 -3.30 -16.93
C LEU A 17 1.26 -3.68 -15.59
N GLU A 18 1.10 -2.71 -14.70
CA GLU A 18 0.57 -2.93 -13.36
C GLU A 18 -0.93 -3.25 -13.35
N ARG A 19 -1.71 -2.72 -14.30
CA ARG A 19 -3.17 -2.87 -14.28
C ARG A 19 -3.64 -4.33 -14.45
N LYS A 20 -2.76 -5.25 -14.90
CA LYS A 20 -3.08 -6.67 -15.14
C LYS A 20 -2.64 -7.64 -14.05
N THR A 21 -1.71 -7.27 -13.16
CA THR A 21 -1.27 -8.18 -12.09
C THR A 21 -2.38 -8.36 -11.07
N LYS A 22 -2.84 -9.61 -10.92
CA LYS A 22 -3.91 -9.96 -9.98
C LYS A 22 -3.44 -9.64 -8.57
N PHE A 23 -4.37 -9.19 -7.72
CA PHE A 23 -4.04 -8.81 -6.33
C PHE A 23 -3.34 -9.94 -5.58
N HIS A 24 -3.79 -11.17 -5.80
CA HIS A 24 -3.20 -12.37 -5.21
C HIS A 24 -1.73 -12.61 -5.60
N GLU A 25 -1.38 -12.36 -6.87
CA GLU A 25 -0.01 -12.49 -7.37
C GLU A 25 0.91 -11.42 -6.76
N LEU A 26 0.38 -10.21 -6.55
CA LEU A 26 1.10 -9.16 -5.82
C LEU A 26 1.33 -9.53 -4.36
N VAL A 27 0.35 -10.17 -3.71
CA VAL A 27 0.52 -10.66 -2.34
C VAL A 27 1.64 -11.69 -2.28
N ALA A 28 1.64 -12.67 -3.19
CA ALA A 28 2.67 -13.72 -3.23
C ALA A 28 4.08 -13.11 -3.42
N ARG A 29 4.23 -12.17 -4.36
CA ARG A 29 5.50 -11.47 -4.62
C ARG A 29 5.93 -10.58 -3.46
N ALA A 30 5.00 -9.83 -2.87
CA ALA A 30 5.27 -8.99 -1.71
C ALA A 30 5.76 -9.86 -0.52
N LYS A 31 5.15 -11.03 -0.32
CA LYS A 31 5.57 -12.01 0.70
C LYS A 31 6.95 -12.60 0.44
N SER A 32 7.38 -12.71 -0.82
CA SER A 32 8.73 -13.19 -1.16
C SER A 32 9.80 -12.09 -1.05
N GLY A 33 9.45 -10.89 -0.58
CA GLY A 33 10.39 -9.78 -0.44
C GLY A 33 10.51 -8.86 -1.67
N ASP A 34 9.60 -8.97 -2.65
CA ASP A 34 9.56 -8.03 -3.77
C ASP A 34 9.02 -6.67 -3.32
N GLU A 35 9.92 -5.74 -3.02
CA GLU A 35 9.60 -4.38 -2.59
C GLU A 35 8.72 -3.63 -3.58
N LYS A 36 8.87 -3.87 -4.89
CA LYS A 36 8.04 -3.20 -5.91
C LYS A 36 6.60 -3.70 -5.85
N ALA A 37 6.40 -5.01 -5.69
CA ALA A 37 5.07 -5.58 -5.49
C ALA A 37 4.43 -5.05 -4.21
N PHE A 38 5.20 -4.91 -3.13
CA PHE A 38 4.73 -4.32 -1.88
C PHE A 38 4.31 -2.85 -2.02
N VAL A 39 5.14 -2.02 -2.65
CA VAL A 39 4.81 -0.61 -2.92
C VAL A 39 3.56 -0.49 -3.78
N GLN A 40 3.39 -1.35 -4.79
CA GLN A 40 2.17 -1.38 -5.59
C GLN A 40 0.93 -1.71 -4.78
N MET A 41 1.01 -2.66 -3.83
CA MET A 41 -0.11 -2.99 -2.96
C MET A 41 -0.50 -1.80 -2.07
N VAL A 42 0.48 -1.18 -1.41
CA VAL A 42 0.25 0.01 -0.59
C VAL A 42 -0.39 1.12 -1.43
N TYR A 43 0.10 1.34 -2.65
CA TYR A 43 -0.45 2.35 -3.55
C TYR A 43 -1.91 2.07 -3.96
N ARG A 44 -2.25 0.81 -4.28
CA ARG A 44 -3.63 0.41 -4.63
C ARG A 44 -4.61 0.57 -3.47
N LEU A 45 -4.15 0.34 -2.24
CA LEU A 45 -4.97 0.38 -1.04
C LEU A 45 -5.02 1.79 -0.40
N ASN A 46 -4.08 2.67 -0.76
CA ASN A 46 -4.00 4.05 -0.27
C ASN A 46 -5.30 4.86 -0.41
N PRO A 47 -6.07 4.79 -1.52
CA PRO A 47 -7.36 5.49 -1.60
C PRO A 47 -8.35 5.06 -0.51
N ALA A 48 -8.38 3.77 -0.17
CA ALA A 48 -9.22 3.26 0.91
C ALA A 48 -8.73 3.76 2.27
N VAL A 49 -7.41 3.67 2.52
CA VAL A 49 -6.80 4.18 3.75
C VAL A 49 -7.14 5.65 3.96
N LYS A 50 -6.90 6.51 2.96
CA LYS A 50 -7.25 7.95 3.02
C LYS A 50 -8.73 8.19 3.28
N LYS A 51 -9.61 7.39 2.69
CA LYS A 51 -11.06 7.51 2.90
C LYS A 51 -11.44 7.22 4.36
N TYR A 52 -10.85 6.20 4.97
CA TYR A 52 -11.11 5.86 6.37
C TYR A 52 -10.46 6.87 7.34
N SER A 53 -9.22 7.30 7.09
CA SER A 53 -8.55 8.33 7.91
C SER A 53 -9.30 9.66 7.90
N ARG A 54 -9.94 10.04 6.79
CA ARG A 54 -10.77 11.26 6.73
C ARG A 54 -12.06 11.13 7.53
N ARG A 55 -12.67 9.94 7.53
CA ARG A 55 -13.93 9.67 8.26
C ARG A 55 -13.75 9.65 9.77
N SER A 56 -12.56 9.32 10.26
CA SER A 56 -12.28 9.30 11.69
C SER A 56 -12.09 10.68 12.32
N GLY A 57 -11.92 11.75 11.53
CA GLY A 57 -11.59 13.09 12.04
C GLY A 57 -10.13 13.27 12.47
N HIS A 58 -9.39 12.17 12.62
CA HIS A 58 -8.00 12.11 13.07
C HIS A 58 -7.07 11.67 11.93
N TYR A 59 -7.00 12.50 10.88
CA TYR A 59 -6.40 12.06 9.60
C TYR A 59 -4.95 11.58 9.72
N PHE A 60 -4.06 12.31 10.39
CA PHE A 60 -2.63 11.98 10.45
C PHE A 60 -2.32 10.74 11.30
N GLU A 61 -2.94 10.65 12.47
CA GLU A 61 -2.78 9.54 13.41
C GLU A 61 -3.33 8.26 12.79
N CYS A 62 -4.60 8.29 12.36
CA CYS A 62 -5.25 7.14 11.76
C CYS A 62 -4.62 6.72 10.43
N TYR A 63 -4.09 7.64 9.63
CA TYR A 63 -3.41 7.28 8.38
C TYR A 63 -2.16 6.44 8.65
N SER A 64 -1.35 6.86 9.63
CA SER A 64 -0.11 6.15 9.96
C SER A 64 -0.39 4.75 10.49
N ASP A 65 -1.36 4.63 11.42
CA ASP A 65 -1.77 3.34 11.98
C ASP A 65 -2.36 2.40 10.93
N LEU A 66 -3.24 2.91 10.06
CA LEU A 66 -3.85 2.11 8.99
C LEU A 66 -2.82 1.64 7.98
N VAL A 67 -1.80 2.44 7.67
CA VAL A 67 -0.70 2.02 6.81
C VAL A 67 0.12 0.90 7.46
N ILE A 68 0.43 0.99 8.76
CA ILE A 68 1.13 -0.08 9.49
C ILE A 68 0.30 -1.36 9.52
N TRP A 69 -0.98 -1.27 9.84
CA TRP A 69 -1.88 -2.43 9.85
C TRP A 69 -2.01 -3.06 8.46
N LEU A 70 -2.03 -2.24 7.41
CA LEU A 70 -2.03 -2.73 6.04
C LEU A 70 -0.79 -3.55 5.74
N MET A 71 0.40 -3.07 6.10
CA MET A 71 1.66 -3.81 5.90
C MET A 71 1.61 -5.17 6.61
N ASN A 72 1.19 -5.18 7.87
CA ASN A 72 1.07 -6.41 8.65
C ASN A 72 0.03 -7.38 8.05
N ALA A 73 -1.11 -6.87 7.59
CA ALA A 73 -2.16 -7.66 6.96
C ALA A 73 -1.67 -8.34 5.67
N ILE A 74 -0.84 -7.66 4.86
CA ILE A 74 -0.24 -8.25 3.65
C ILE A 74 0.65 -9.45 4.01
N HIS A 75 1.48 -9.33 5.04
CA HIS A 75 2.32 -10.43 5.49
C HIS A 75 1.51 -11.62 6.05
N GLN A 76 0.33 -11.37 6.63
CA GLN A 76 -0.52 -12.41 7.19
C GLN A 76 -1.54 -12.99 6.18
N TYR A 77 -1.72 -12.36 5.02
CA TYR A 77 -2.75 -12.76 4.06
C TYR A 77 -2.55 -14.21 3.55
N PRO A 78 -3.56 -15.10 3.62
CA PRO A 78 -3.43 -16.46 3.12
C PRO A 78 -3.22 -16.43 1.60
N ALA A 79 -2.09 -16.99 1.15
CA ALA A 79 -1.83 -17.26 -0.26
C ALA A 79 -2.52 -18.58 -0.66
#